data_AF-A0A956FY51-F1
#
_entry.id   AF-A0A956FY51-F1
#
_cell.length_a   1.000
_cell.length_b   1.000
_cell.length_c   1.000
_cell.angle_alpha   90.00
_cell.angle_beta   90.00
_cell.angle_gamma   90.00
#
_symmetry.space_group_name_H-M   'P 1'
#
loop_
_entity.id
_entity.type
_entity.pdbx_description
1 polymer ?
#
loop_
_entity_poly.entity_id
_entity_poly.type
_entity_poly.pdbx_seq_one_letter_code
_entity_poly.pdbx_strand_id
1 'polypeptide(L)'
;MGAALIYGLQRPDRTPAPEELITTDRRQPADGLRDLPGSYDAIPRLGPPLPGDLGGGILDAQQRGQPIAAPSLAPPTMDPAEQQRLAELEAARVSDLFFQTRPGTPASNGFQLPPAAPGGGMAATPETDPRQAFLTGPIDRRTVAPDRVQPPASPYLLQAGSVIPAALITGIRSDLPGQISAQVTQNVYDSP
;
A
#
# COMPACT_ATOMS: atom_id res chain seq x y z
N MET A 1 -74.73 -9.68 -19.69
CA MET A 1 -74.19 -9.30 -18.37
C MET A 1 -73.59 -10.54 -17.73
N GLY A 2 -72.33 -10.47 -17.32
CA GLY A 2 -71.64 -11.49 -16.51
C GLY A 2 -70.90 -12.56 -17.34
N ALA A 3 -69.66 -12.92 -17.07
CA ALA A 3 -68.68 -12.42 -16.12
C ALA A 3 -67.29 -12.84 -16.64
N ALA A 4 -66.30 -11.95 -16.52
CA ALA A 4 -64.89 -12.29 -16.67
C ALA A 4 -64.38 -12.81 -15.32
N LEU A 5 -63.64 -13.92 -15.32
CA LEU A 5 -62.85 -14.38 -14.17
C LEU A 5 -61.43 -14.69 -14.63
N ILE A 6 -60.52 -13.96 -14.00
CA ILE A 6 -59.07 -13.90 -14.16
C ILE A 6 -58.47 -14.82 -13.09
N TYR A 7 -57.60 -15.77 -13.45
CA TYR A 7 -56.56 -16.36 -12.58
C TYR A 7 -55.73 -17.36 -13.42
N GLY A 8 -54.41 -17.50 -13.36
CA GLY A 8 -53.35 -16.91 -12.55
C GLY A 8 -52.01 -17.51 -13.03
N LEU A 9 -50.92 -16.78 -12.80
CA LEU A 9 -49.52 -17.04 -13.14
C LEU A 9 -49.06 -18.52 -13.14
N GLN A 10 -48.92 -19.14 -14.31
CA GLN A 10 -48.11 -20.34 -14.51
C GLN A 10 -46.63 -19.90 -14.55
N ARG A 11 -45.85 -20.18 -13.49
CA ARG A 11 -44.39 -20.10 -13.58
C ARG A 11 -43.93 -21.25 -14.50
N PRO A 12 -43.07 -21.00 -15.50
CA PRO A 12 -42.49 -22.08 -16.27
C PRO A 12 -41.68 -22.99 -15.34
N ASP A 13 -41.80 -24.28 -15.58
CA ASP A 13 -41.12 -25.34 -14.85
C ASP A 13 -39.61 -25.06 -14.72
N ARG A 14 -39.10 -25.36 -13.52
CA ARG A 14 -37.67 -25.40 -13.23
C ARG A 14 -37.00 -26.29 -14.27
N THR A 15 -36.06 -25.71 -15.02
CA THR A 15 -35.06 -26.43 -15.79
C THR A 15 -34.44 -27.54 -14.93
N PRO A 16 -34.32 -28.79 -15.41
CA PRO A 16 -33.55 -29.80 -14.71
C PRO A 16 -32.11 -29.34 -14.57
N ALA A 17 -31.55 -29.48 -13.36
CA ALA A 17 -30.17 -29.17 -13.06
C ALA A 17 -29.23 -29.95 -14.01
N PRO A 18 -28.09 -29.37 -14.44
CA PRO A 18 -27.13 -30.08 -15.26
C PRO A 18 -26.62 -31.32 -14.50
N GLU A 19 -26.65 -32.46 -15.19
CA GLU A 19 -26.15 -33.74 -14.71
C GLU A 19 -24.65 -33.59 -14.40
N GLU A 20 -24.28 -33.58 -13.11
CA GLU A 20 -22.89 -33.48 -12.69
C GLU A 20 -22.16 -34.78 -13.03
N LEU A 21 -21.54 -34.81 -14.21
CA LEU A 21 -20.74 -35.93 -14.75
C LEU A 21 -19.39 -36.14 -14.02
N ILE A 22 -19.13 -35.39 -12.94
CA ILE A 22 -17.95 -35.55 -12.11
C ILE A 22 -18.42 -35.93 -10.71
N THR A 23 -18.26 -37.20 -10.34
CA THR A 23 -18.49 -37.68 -8.98
C THR A 23 -17.51 -36.99 -8.02
N THR A 24 -17.96 -35.94 -7.33
CA THR A 24 -17.21 -35.26 -6.26
C THR A 24 -17.32 -35.98 -4.90
N ASP A 25 -18.15 -37.02 -4.83
CA ASP A 25 -18.49 -37.81 -3.62
C ASP A 25 -17.29 -38.51 -2.95
N ARG A 26 -16.14 -38.59 -3.63
CA ARG A 26 -14.92 -39.24 -3.09
C ARG A 26 -13.90 -38.29 -2.46
N ARG A 27 -14.16 -36.97 -2.37
CA ARG A 27 -13.25 -36.07 -1.66
C ARG A 27 -13.58 -36.06 -0.17
N GLN A 28 -12.64 -36.47 0.67
CA GLN A 28 -12.69 -36.19 2.10
C GLN A 28 -12.80 -34.66 2.29
N PRO A 29 -13.91 -34.13 2.81
CA PRO A 29 -14.02 -32.71 3.10
C PRO A 29 -13.02 -32.35 4.21
N ALA A 30 -12.35 -31.21 4.08
CA ALA A 30 -11.41 -30.74 5.09
C ALA A 30 -12.12 -30.55 6.44
N ASP A 31 -11.51 -31.02 7.54
CA ASP A 31 -12.12 -30.99 8.88
C ASP A 31 -12.58 -29.58 9.30
N GLY A 32 -11.91 -28.52 8.81
CA GLY A 32 -12.29 -27.14 9.08
C GLY A 32 -13.66 -26.73 8.52
N LEU A 33 -14.12 -27.27 7.39
CA LEU A 33 -15.42 -26.91 6.82
C LEU A 33 -16.62 -27.38 7.66
N ARG A 34 -16.42 -28.37 8.55
CA ARG A 34 -17.47 -28.88 9.44
C ARG A 34 -17.70 -27.99 10.66
N ASP A 35 -16.68 -27.26 11.07
CA ASP A 35 -16.71 -26.37 12.23
C ASP A 35 -17.17 -24.95 11.87
N LEU A 36 -17.38 -24.65 10.59
CA LEU A 36 -17.92 -23.36 10.18
C LEU A 36 -19.42 -23.28 10.51
N PRO A 37 -19.90 -22.11 10.98
CA PRO A 37 -21.32 -21.89 11.14
C PRO A 37 -22.03 -22.05 9.79
N GLY A 38 -23.02 -22.95 9.74
CA GLY A 38 -23.82 -23.23 8.53
C GLY A 38 -24.68 -22.06 8.05
N SER A 39 -24.72 -20.97 8.81
CA SER A 39 -25.45 -19.75 8.48
C SER A 39 -24.75 -18.53 9.07
N TYR A 40 -24.73 -17.44 8.32
CA TYR A 40 -24.16 -16.15 8.74
C TYR A 40 -24.80 -15.57 10.01
N ASP A 41 -25.99 -16.03 10.41
CA ASP A 41 -26.66 -15.65 11.66
C ASP A 41 -25.96 -16.16 12.93
N ALA A 42 -25.10 -17.19 12.81
CA ALA A 42 -24.35 -17.75 13.93
C ALA A 42 -23.01 -17.02 14.20
N ILE A 43 -22.73 -15.93 13.46
CA ILE A 43 -21.58 -15.08 13.72
C ILE A 43 -21.93 -14.12 14.88
N PRO A 44 -21.08 -14.00 15.91
CA PRO A 44 -21.28 -13.02 16.98
C PRO A 44 -21.44 -11.61 16.42
N ARG A 45 -22.56 -10.95 16.76
CA ARG A 45 -22.80 -9.57 16.34
C ARG A 45 -21.83 -8.66 17.09
N LEU A 46 -20.94 -8.01 16.35
CA LEU A 46 -20.04 -7.02 16.90
C LEU A 46 -20.86 -5.84 17.44
N GLY A 47 -20.54 -5.39 18.64
CA GLY A 47 -21.17 -4.23 19.26
C GLY A 47 -20.91 -2.93 18.48
N PRO A 48 -21.50 -1.80 18.92
CA PRO A 48 -21.20 -0.50 18.32
C PRO A 48 -19.69 -0.21 18.36
N PRO A 49 -19.14 0.48 17.35
CA PRO A 49 -17.71 0.77 17.29
C PRO A 49 -17.31 1.62 18.49
N LEU A 50 -16.34 1.14 19.25
CA LEU A 50 -15.85 1.85 20.42
C LEU A 50 -14.75 2.85 20.03
N PRO A 51 -14.61 3.98 20.76
CA PRO A 51 -13.63 5.00 20.45
C PRO A 51 -12.20 4.50 20.68
N GLY A 52 -11.48 4.15 19.60
CA GLY A 52 -10.04 3.85 19.59
C GLY A 52 -9.53 3.05 20.80
N ASP A 53 -8.43 3.53 21.40
CA ASP A 53 -7.76 2.93 22.57
C ASP A 53 -8.61 2.93 23.85
N LEU A 54 -9.62 3.80 23.94
CA LEU A 54 -10.57 3.82 25.05
C LEU A 54 -11.62 2.70 24.95
N GLY A 55 -11.68 2.00 23.82
CA GLY A 55 -12.71 1.01 23.58
C GLY A 55 -12.66 -0.17 24.54
N GLY A 56 -11.47 -0.72 24.82
CA GLY A 56 -11.33 -1.81 25.79
C GLY A 56 -11.84 -1.41 27.17
N GLY A 57 -11.39 -0.26 27.68
CA GLY A 57 -11.82 0.24 29.00
C GLY A 57 -13.31 0.56 29.07
N ILE A 58 -13.92 1.07 28.00
CA ILE A 58 -15.36 1.36 27.92
C ILE A 58 -16.16 0.05 27.89
N LEU A 59 -15.72 -0.98 27.15
CA LEU A 59 -16.37 -2.28 27.12
C LEU A 59 -16.35 -2.95 28.50
N ASP A 60 -15.20 -2.96 29.17
CA ASP A 60 -15.06 -3.52 30.51
C ASP A 60 -15.90 -2.76 31.55
N ALA A 61 -16.05 -1.43 31.40
CA ALA A 61 -16.88 -0.61 32.27
C ALA A 61 -18.39 -0.87 32.04
N GLN A 62 -18.82 -1.06 30.79
CA GLN A 62 -20.20 -1.43 30.44
C GLN A 62 -20.56 -2.82 30.94
N GLN A 63 -19.67 -3.81 30.78
CA GLN A 63 -19.88 -5.17 31.30
C GLN A 63 -20.00 -5.19 32.83
N ARG A 64 -19.31 -4.27 33.52
CA ARG A 64 -19.40 -4.07 34.97
C ARG A 64 -20.58 -3.18 35.42
N GLY A 65 -21.43 -2.73 34.50
CA GLY A 65 -22.62 -1.93 34.81
C GLY A 65 -22.31 -0.53 35.33
N GLN A 66 -21.13 0.02 35.04
CA GLN A 66 -20.77 1.38 35.47
C GLN A 66 -21.37 2.42 34.51
N PRO A 67 -22.07 3.45 35.02
CA PRO A 67 -22.58 4.54 34.19
C PRO A 67 -21.42 5.43 33.73
N ILE A 68 -21.24 5.55 32.41
CA ILE A 68 -20.20 6.38 31.79
C ILE A 68 -20.82 7.72 31.40
N ALA A 69 -20.51 8.78 32.14
CA ALA A 69 -20.89 10.14 31.80
C ALA A 69 -20.00 10.66 30.66
N ALA A 70 -20.61 11.11 29.55
CA ALA A 70 -19.88 11.71 28.45
C ALA A 70 -19.20 13.02 28.94
N PRO A 71 -17.88 13.18 28.78
CA PRO A 71 -17.23 14.44 29.11
C PRO A 71 -17.70 15.54 28.15
N SER A 72 -18.21 16.64 28.69
CA SER A 72 -18.50 17.85 27.91
C SER A 72 -17.17 18.44 27.43
N LEU A 73 -16.89 18.35 26.13
CA LEU A 73 -15.78 19.05 25.50
C LEU A 73 -16.03 20.56 25.58
N ALA A 74 -15.37 21.24 26.52
CA ALA A 74 -15.10 22.66 26.38
C ALA A 74 -14.05 22.82 25.26
N PRO A 75 -14.23 23.74 24.30
CA PRO A 75 -13.21 23.99 23.28
C PRO A 75 -11.92 24.45 23.98
N PRO A 76 -10.75 23.93 23.57
CA PRO A 76 -9.48 24.31 24.19
C PRO A 76 -9.26 25.82 24.00
N THR A 77 -9.00 26.52 25.10
CA THR A 77 -8.46 27.88 25.06
C THR A 77 -7.09 27.80 24.42
N MET A 78 -6.96 28.31 23.20
CA MET A 78 -5.75 28.21 22.41
C MET A 78 -4.63 28.99 23.10
N ASP A 79 -3.61 28.28 23.59
CA ASP A 79 -2.49 28.87 24.31
C ASP A 79 -1.69 29.79 23.36
N PRO A 80 -1.16 30.94 23.85
CA PRO A 80 -0.41 31.88 23.02
C PRO A 80 0.86 31.26 22.40
N ALA A 81 1.42 30.22 23.04
CA ALA A 81 2.54 29.44 22.50
C ALA A 81 2.15 28.58 21.29
N GLU A 82 0.93 28.03 21.26
CA GLU A 82 0.44 27.26 20.11
C GLU A 82 0.14 28.17 18.92
N GLN A 83 -0.37 29.39 19.17
CA GLN A 83 -0.56 30.39 18.11
C GLN A 83 0.76 30.80 17.46
N GLN A 84 1.84 30.99 18.24
CA GLN A 84 3.16 31.29 17.68
C GLN A 84 3.67 30.14 16.79
N ARG A 85 3.47 28.89 17.23
CA ARG A 85 3.89 27.71 16.46
C ARG A 85 3.14 27.60 15.12
N LEU A 86 1.85 27.89 15.11
CA LEU A 86 1.04 27.91 13.89
C LEU A 86 1.50 29.02 12.93
N ALA A 87 1.80 30.21 13.46
CA ALA A 87 2.30 31.32 12.65
C ALA A 87 3.67 31.03 12.01
N GLU A 88 4.56 30.35 12.72
CA GLU A 88 5.87 29.94 12.20
C GLU A 88 5.74 28.93 11.06
N LEU A 89 4.82 27.97 11.19
CA LEU A 89 4.54 27.00 10.12
C LEU A 89 3.95 27.67 8.87
N GLU A 90 3.09 28.67 9.04
CA GLU A 90 2.57 29.44 7.91
C GLU A 90 3.66 30.27 7.23
N ALA A 91 4.53 30.93 8.01
CA ALA A 91 5.66 31.69 7.49
C ALA A 91 6.65 30.80 6.71
N ALA A 92 6.93 29.58 7.19
CA ALA A 92 7.72 28.61 6.46
C ALA A 92 7.05 28.20 5.13
N ARG A 93 5.72 28.01 5.13
CA ARG A 93 4.94 27.65 3.93
C ARG A 93 4.94 28.74 2.86
N VAL A 94 5.00 30.02 3.24
CA VAL A 94 5.05 31.16 2.30
C VAL A 94 6.44 31.75 2.11
N SER A 95 7.47 31.15 2.70
CA SER A 95 8.84 31.63 2.53
C SER A 95 9.41 31.17 1.18
N ASP A 96 9.77 32.13 0.34
CA ASP A 96 10.56 31.92 -0.88
C ASP A 96 12.02 31.63 -0.50
N LEU A 97 12.29 30.41 -0.04
CA LEU A 97 13.65 29.92 0.13
C LEU A 97 13.96 28.90 -0.98
N PHE A 98 14.76 29.40 -1.92
CA PHE A 98 15.50 28.68 -2.97
C PHE A 98 14.72 28.27 -4.22
N PHE A 99 14.53 29.22 -5.15
CA PHE A 99 15.17 29.15 -6.48
C PHE A 99 15.45 30.58 -6.95
N GLN A 100 16.74 30.92 -7.12
CA GLN A 100 17.14 32.14 -7.82
C GLN A 100 16.69 32.05 -9.28
N THR A 101 15.50 32.56 -9.59
CA THR A 101 15.09 32.89 -10.95
C THR A 101 15.02 34.40 -11.10
N ARG A 102 16.18 35.06 -10.99
CA ARG A 102 16.35 36.43 -11.51
C ARG A 102 17.14 36.33 -12.82
N PRO A 103 16.55 36.69 -13.98
CA PRO A 103 17.28 36.65 -15.23
C PRO A 103 18.25 37.84 -15.28
N GLY A 104 19.55 37.56 -15.35
CA GLY A 104 20.55 38.60 -15.60
C GLY A 104 22.00 38.22 -15.30
N THR A 105 22.82 38.25 -16.37
CA THR A 105 24.29 38.27 -16.46
C THR A 105 25.01 36.91 -16.56
N PRO A 106 25.79 36.66 -17.65
CA PRO A 106 26.54 35.41 -17.79
C PRO A 106 27.83 35.50 -16.98
N ALA A 107 27.96 34.65 -15.96
CA ALA A 107 29.24 34.38 -15.32
C ALA A 107 29.88 33.17 -16.03
N SER A 108 30.96 33.44 -16.77
CA SER A 108 31.84 32.44 -17.35
C SER A 108 32.61 31.74 -16.24
N ASN A 109 32.15 30.56 -15.81
CA ASN A 109 32.93 29.69 -14.94
C ASN A 109 33.64 28.63 -15.79
N GLY A 110 34.96 28.81 -15.93
CA GLY A 110 35.87 27.87 -16.57
C GLY A 110 35.87 26.52 -15.85
N PHE A 111 35.63 25.47 -16.61
CA PHE A 111 35.81 24.10 -16.19
C PHE A 111 37.32 23.77 -16.24
N GLN A 112 38.00 23.82 -15.10
CA GLN A 112 39.35 23.27 -14.97
C GLN A 112 39.27 21.76 -14.80
N LEU A 113 39.74 21.01 -15.80
CA LEU A 113 40.02 19.58 -15.67
C LEU A 113 41.15 19.38 -14.63
N PRO A 114 41.02 18.42 -13.70
CA PRO A 114 42.18 17.93 -12.97
C PRO A 114 43.11 17.14 -13.92
N PRO A 115 44.44 17.20 -13.74
CA PRO A 115 45.38 16.47 -14.59
C PRO A 115 45.22 14.96 -14.41
N ALA A 116 45.20 14.25 -15.54
CA ALA A 116 45.20 12.80 -15.60
C ALA A 116 46.49 12.22 -14.99
N ALA A 117 46.34 11.38 -13.97
CA ALA A 117 47.42 10.56 -13.43
C ALA A 117 47.71 9.38 -14.39
N PRO A 118 48.98 9.00 -14.61
CA PRO A 118 49.35 7.92 -15.50
C PRO A 118 48.94 6.56 -14.91
N GLY A 119 48.57 5.65 -15.82
CA GLY A 119 47.98 4.34 -15.53
C GLY A 119 48.69 3.53 -14.45
N GLY A 120 47.92 3.20 -13.40
CA GLY A 120 48.22 2.08 -12.54
C GLY A 120 47.86 0.80 -13.28
N GLY A 121 48.88 0.02 -13.66
CA GLY A 121 48.67 -1.30 -14.22
C GLY A 121 47.79 -2.13 -13.30
N MET A 122 46.76 -2.77 -13.87
CA MET A 122 46.10 -3.89 -13.23
C MET A 122 47.17 -4.96 -12.99
N ALA A 123 47.68 -4.99 -11.75
CA ALA A 123 48.32 -6.19 -11.24
C ALA A 123 47.28 -7.29 -11.34
N ALA A 124 47.58 -8.32 -12.13
CA ALA A 124 46.80 -9.53 -12.21
C ALA A 124 46.58 -10.03 -10.77
N THR A 125 45.32 -10.04 -10.33
CA THR A 125 44.90 -10.80 -9.16
C THR A 125 45.38 -12.23 -9.34
N PRO A 126 46.11 -12.83 -8.38
CA PRO A 126 46.43 -14.25 -8.48
C PRO A 126 45.12 -15.01 -8.61
N GLU A 127 45.05 -15.91 -9.60
CA GLU A 127 43.97 -16.88 -9.76
C GLU A 127 43.90 -17.70 -8.47
N THR A 128 43.12 -17.20 -7.51
CA THR A 128 42.81 -17.94 -6.31
C THR A 128 41.79 -18.97 -6.74
N ASP A 129 42.16 -20.25 -6.66
CA ASP A 129 41.22 -21.35 -6.92
C ASP A 129 39.94 -21.07 -6.12
N PRO A 130 38.77 -20.93 -6.77
CA PRO A 130 37.51 -20.59 -6.09
C PRO A 130 37.18 -21.60 -4.99
N ARG A 131 37.70 -22.84 -5.07
CA ARG A 131 37.57 -23.83 -4.00
C ARG A 131 38.40 -23.46 -2.77
N GLN A 132 39.63 -22.97 -2.95
CA GLN A 132 40.45 -22.48 -1.84
C GLN A 132 39.85 -21.19 -1.26
N ALA A 133 39.33 -20.28 -2.09
CA ALA A 133 38.63 -19.09 -1.60
C ALA A 133 37.39 -19.46 -0.76
N PHE A 134 36.67 -20.52 -1.13
CA PHE A 134 35.53 -21.03 -0.35
C PHE A 134 35.95 -21.72 0.95
N LEU A 135 37.02 -22.53 0.94
CA LEU A 135 37.51 -23.24 2.13
C LEU A 135 38.20 -22.32 3.15
N THR A 136 38.85 -21.26 2.68
CA THR A 136 39.61 -20.32 3.52
C THR A 136 38.85 -19.02 3.78
N GLY A 137 37.71 -18.82 3.12
CA GLY A 137 36.86 -17.65 3.29
C GLY A 137 36.26 -17.59 4.70
N PRO A 138 36.07 -16.39 5.27
CA PRO A 138 35.42 -16.25 6.56
C PRO A 138 33.99 -16.82 6.49
N ILE A 139 33.67 -17.72 7.41
CA ILE A 139 32.31 -18.27 7.54
C ILE A 139 31.39 -17.12 7.97
N ASP A 140 30.37 -16.82 7.15
CA ASP A 140 29.34 -15.86 7.53
C ASP A 140 28.46 -16.47 8.62
N ARG A 141 28.73 -16.07 9.88
CA ARG A 141 27.99 -16.52 11.07
C ARG A 141 26.84 -15.58 11.42
N ARG A 142 26.43 -14.72 10.50
CA ARG A 142 25.41 -13.70 10.76
C ARG A 142 24.02 -14.35 10.80
N THR A 143 23.56 -14.64 12.00
CA THR A 143 22.23 -15.22 12.26
C THR A 143 21.08 -14.21 12.16
N VAL A 144 21.38 -12.92 12.00
CA VAL A 144 20.39 -11.84 11.93
C VAL A 144 20.53 -11.05 10.63
N ALA A 145 19.41 -10.80 9.96
CA ALA A 145 19.41 -9.94 8.77
C ALA A 145 20.08 -8.58 9.11
N PRO A 146 21.05 -8.12 8.30
CA PRO A 146 21.59 -6.76 8.44
C PRO A 146 20.50 -5.72 8.32
N ASP A 147 19.59 -6.00 7.40
CA ASP A 147 18.57 -5.07 6.99
C ASP A 147 17.36 -5.21 7.92
N ARG A 148 16.79 -4.06 8.24
CA ARG A 148 15.60 -3.99 9.09
C ARG A 148 14.45 -3.53 8.24
N VAL A 149 13.25 -4.05 8.53
CA VAL A 149 12.02 -3.53 7.94
C VAL A 149 11.94 -2.05 8.29
N GLN A 150 12.11 -1.21 7.27
CA GLN A 150 12.09 0.22 7.41
C GLN A 150 10.65 0.68 7.17
N PRO A 151 10.09 1.55 8.03
CA PRO A 151 8.77 2.09 7.79
C PRO A 151 8.78 2.87 6.45
N PRO A 152 7.65 2.89 5.71
CA PRO A 152 7.55 3.66 4.48
C PRO A 152 7.94 5.12 4.71
N ALA A 153 8.73 5.69 3.78
CA ALA A 153 9.18 7.08 3.87
C ALA A 153 8.03 8.09 3.84
N SER A 154 6.90 7.71 3.24
CA SER A 154 5.66 8.46 3.23
C SER A 154 4.45 7.53 3.06
N PRO A 155 3.25 7.94 3.51
CA PRO A 155 2.03 7.19 3.30
C PRO A 155 1.59 7.18 1.82
N TYR A 156 1.90 8.23 1.06
CA TYR A 156 1.47 8.37 -0.34
C TYR A 156 2.47 7.79 -1.36
N LEU A 157 3.12 6.69 -0.99
CA LEU A 157 4.18 6.10 -1.79
C LEU A 157 3.63 4.97 -2.66
N LEU A 158 3.91 5.05 -3.96
CA LEU A 158 3.70 3.95 -4.89
C LEU A 158 4.93 3.06 -4.87
N GLN A 159 4.79 1.86 -4.31
CA GLN A 159 5.90 0.92 -4.23
C GLN A 159 6.27 0.38 -5.63
N ALA A 160 7.55 0.07 -5.81
CA ALA A 160 8.03 -0.59 -7.01
C ALA A 160 7.31 -1.94 -7.21
N GLY A 161 6.98 -2.27 -8.46
CA GLY A 161 6.17 -3.43 -8.80
C GLY A 161 4.66 -3.16 -8.88
N SER A 162 4.21 -1.97 -8.45
CA SER A 162 2.83 -1.52 -8.68
C SER A 162 2.56 -1.33 -10.19
N VAL A 163 1.35 -1.67 -10.63
CA VAL A 163 0.92 -1.58 -12.03
C VAL A 163 0.14 -0.29 -12.26
N ILE A 164 0.52 0.50 -13.28
CA ILE A 164 -0.19 1.70 -13.71
C ILE A 164 -0.92 1.38 -15.03
N PRO A 165 -2.23 1.08 -15.01
CA PRO A 165 -2.97 0.75 -16.22
C PRO A 165 -3.15 1.98 -17.11
N ALA A 166 -2.73 1.86 -18.37
CA ALA A 166 -2.77 2.96 -19.33
C ALA A 166 -3.07 2.47 -20.76
N ALA A 167 -3.66 3.35 -21.56
CA ALA A 167 -3.86 3.18 -22.99
C ALA A 167 -2.86 4.03 -23.76
N LEU A 168 -2.25 3.47 -24.80
CA LEU A 168 -1.26 4.18 -25.61
C LEU A 168 -1.92 5.29 -26.45
N ILE A 169 -1.31 6.48 -26.42
CA ILE A 169 -1.67 7.59 -27.31
C ILE A 169 -0.88 7.48 -28.62
N THR A 170 0.37 7.04 -28.53
CA THR A 170 1.25 6.83 -29.68
C THR A 170 1.49 5.35 -29.96
N GLY A 171 1.74 4.99 -31.23
CA GLY A 171 2.13 3.63 -31.61
C GLY A 171 3.55 3.28 -31.17
N ILE A 172 3.82 1.99 -30.93
CA ILE A 172 5.16 1.51 -30.57
C ILE A 172 5.93 1.14 -31.84
N ARG A 173 7.13 1.71 -31.97
CA ARG A 173 8.11 1.41 -33.01
C ARG A 173 9.45 1.13 -32.36
N SER A 174 9.92 -0.11 -32.47
CA SER A 174 11.16 -0.57 -31.83
C SER A 174 12.41 -0.32 -32.68
N ASP A 175 12.23 0.03 -33.94
CA ASP A 175 13.29 0.26 -34.92
C ASP A 175 13.98 1.62 -34.74
N LEU A 176 13.25 2.60 -34.23
CA LEU A 176 13.77 3.94 -33.98
C LEU A 176 13.58 4.31 -32.50
N PRO A 177 14.64 4.71 -31.79
CA PRO A 177 14.49 5.26 -30.45
C PRO A 177 13.56 6.49 -30.47
N GLY A 178 12.59 6.51 -29.56
CA GLY A 178 11.61 7.58 -29.48
C GLY A 178 10.83 7.56 -28.18
N GLN A 179 10.15 8.66 -27.90
CA GLN A 179 9.26 8.77 -26.74
C GLN A 179 7.89 8.16 -27.05
N ILE A 180 7.35 7.42 -26.09
CA ILE A 180 5.99 6.89 -26.09
C ILE A 180 5.16 7.62 -25.04
N SER A 181 3.92 7.95 -25.38
CA SER A 181 2.96 8.55 -24.45
C SER A 181 1.71 7.70 -24.33
N ALA A 182 1.15 7.68 -23.12
CA ALA A 182 0.00 6.88 -22.75
C ALA A 182 -0.86 7.63 -21.74
N GLN A 183 -2.16 7.36 -21.76
CA GLN A 183 -3.12 7.91 -20.81
C GLN A 183 -3.48 6.86 -19.77
N VAL A 184 -3.40 7.23 -18.49
CA VAL A 184 -3.83 6.38 -17.37
C VAL A 184 -5.35 6.18 -17.44
N THR A 185 -5.79 4.93 -17.40
CA THR A 185 -7.20 4.56 -17.59
C THR A 185 -7.94 4.28 -16.29
N GLN A 186 -7.23 4.08 -15.19
CA GLN A 186 -7.82 3.78 -13.87
C GLN A 186 -7.03 4.48 -12.76
N ASN A 187 -7.69 4.72 -11.63
CA ASN A 187 -7.05 5.28 -10.45
C ASN A 187 -5.95 4.35 -9.94
N VAL A 188 -4.81 4.92 -9.55
CA VAL A 188 -3.69 4.20 -8.94
C VAL A 188 -3.63 4.59 -7.48
N TYR A 189 -3.56 3.58 -6.62
CA TYR A 189 -3.57 3.75 -5.16
C TYR A 189 -2.19 3.44 -4.58
N ASP A 190 -1.86 4.15 -3.50
CA ASP A 190 -0.69 3.93 -2.66
C ASP A 190 -0.72 2.54 -1.99
N SER A 191 0.47 2.07 -1.61
CA SER A 191 0.62 0.77 -0.94
C SER A 191 0.45 0.92 0.58
N PRO A 192 -0.27 0.01 1.25
CA PRO A 192 -0.39 0.02 2.72
C PRO A 192 0.93 -0.34 3.44
#